data_AF-A0A8J5CX92-F1
#
_entry.id   AF-A0A8J5CX92-F1
#
_cell.length_a   1.000
_cell.length_b   1.000
_cell.length_c   1.000
_cell.angle_alpha   90.00
_cell.angle_beta   90.00
_cell.angle_gamma   90.00
#
_symmetry.space_group_name_H-M   'P 1'
#
loop_
_entity.id
_entity.type
_entity.pdbx_description
1 polymer ?
#
loop_
_entity_poly.entity_id
_entity_poly.type
_entity_poly.pdbx_seq_one_letter_code
_entity_poly.pdbx_strand_id
1 'polypeptide(L)'
;MCADKVLMDMFQQDEYGETSGQPEDPNVDISITFDELVKDLIQEKKTYMRELNMIIKVFRDKLQQIPSLQESSNRELEIIFSNITEISDFSVNLLGSLEDTMEVTEENESPAIGICFEEQAEEAEFDVYAKYASEVLRPEGAETLSEVVSRPDVSNALTSAGHGFKEAVKYYLPKLLLVPVYHVFTYFKDIEMLLSNTESEEGRESLEQVKGLLCPLQSQLDRNIQNSPYAPYLKRKLT
;
A
#
# COMPACT_ATOMS: atom_id res chain seq x y z
N MET A 1 -33.19 18.48 -3.81
CA MET A 1 -32.49 19.19 -2.72
C MET A 1 -32.46 18.28 -1.50
N CYS A 2 -31.28 18.14 -0.89
CA CYS A 2 -31.03 17.60 0.46
C CYS A 2 -31.14 16.08 0.72
N ALA A 3 -30.73 15.21 -0.21
CA ALA A 3 -30.32 13.84 0.16
C ALA A 3 -28.83 13.77 0.54
N ASP A 4 -28.03 14.75 0.12
CA ASP A 4 -26.57 14.76 0.28
C ASP A 4 -26.11 15.22 1.68
N LYS A 5 -27.00 15.83 2.46
CA LYS A 5 -26.69 16.28 3.84
C LYS A 5 -26.94 15.22 4.91
N VAL A 6 -27.85 14.26 4.65
CA VAL A 6 -28.19 13.23 5.64
C VAL A 6 -27.16 12.10 5.64
N LEU A 7 -26.50 11.84 4.49
CA LEU A 7 -25.40 10.88 4.41
C LEU A 7 -24.08 11.39 4.99
N MET A 8 -23.87 12.72 5.07
CA MET A 8 -22.72 13.30 5.77
C MET A 8 -22.90 13.33 7.30
N ASP A 9 -24.15 13.27 7.80
CA ASP A 9 -24.44 13.23 9.25
C ASP A 9 -24.42 11.81 9.83
N MET A 10 -24.57 10.75 9.03
CA MET A 10 -24.51 9.36 9.52
C MET A 10 -23.07 8.85 9.80
N PHE A 11 -22.05 9.66 9.53
CA PHE A 11 -20.65 9.37 9.86
C PHE A 11 -20.04 10.35 10.88
N GLN A 12 -20.87 11.16 11.56
CA GLN A 12 -20.43 12.14 12.58
C GLN A 12 -21.02 11.88 13.98
N GLN A 13 -21.64 10.72 14.23
CA GLN A 13 -22.37 10.44 15.48
C GLN A 13 -21.64 9.52 16.49
N ASP A 14 -20.32 9.39 16.41
CA ASP A 14 -19.53 8.64 17.41
C ASP A 14 -18.67 9.53 18.33
N GLU A 15 -18.90 10.85 18.37
CA GLU A 15 -18.43 11.69 19.48
C GLU A 15 -19.56 11.88 20.50
N TYR A 16 -19.21 11.89 21.79
CA TYR A 16 -20.06 12.02 22.98
C TYR A 16 -20.60 10.70 23.59
N GLY A 17 -19.67 9.85 24.03
CA GLY A 17 -19.87 8.98 25.19
C GLY A 17 -19.09 9.54 26.38
N GLU A 18 -19.75 10.30 27.25
CA GLU A 18 -19.22 10.74 28.55
C GLU A 18 -18.92 9.51 29.43
N THR A 19 -17.66 9.35 29.86
CA THR A 19 -17.31 8.52 31.02
C THR A 19 -16.49 9.34 32.02
N SER A 20 -16.82 9.10 33.28
CA SER A 20 -16.46 9.92 34.44
C SER A 20 -15.01 9.77 34.88
N GLY A 21 -14.35 10.91 35.06
CA GLY A 21 -13.44 11.23 36.17
C GLY A 21 -12.40 10.22 36.66
N GLN A 22 -11.15 10.44 36.25
CA GLN A 22 -9.96 10.35 37.11
C GLN A 22 -8.97 11.44 36.67
N PRO A 23 -8.22 12.09 37.59
CA PRO A 23 -7.18 13.03 37.19
C PRO A 23 -6.00 12.24 36.65
N GLU A 24 -5.75 12.33 35.35
CA GLU A 24 -4.54 11.76 34.74
C GLU A 24 -3.35 12.68 35.03
N ASP A 25 -2.28 12.07 35.53
CA ASP A 25 -0.99 12.71 35.78
C ASP A 25 -0.42 13.27 34.46
N PRO A 26 0.10 14.52 34.39
CA PRO A 26 0.36 15.17 33.10
C PRO A 26 1.66 14.72 32.40
N ASN A 27 2.28 13.59 32.78
CA ASN A 27 3.66 13.32 32.38
C ASN A 27 4.01 11.83 32.27
N VAL A 28 3.13 11.01 31.68
CA VAL A 28 3.58 9.77 31.08
C VAL A 28 4.04 10.11 29.67
N ASP A 29 5.36 10.26 29.51
CA ASP A 29 5.98 10.23 28.19
C ASP A 29 5.81 8.80 27.66
N ILE A 30 4.74 8.56 26.89
CA ILE A 30 4.49 7.27 26.26
C ILE A 30 5.43 7.18 25.05
N SER A 31 6.74 7.02 25.32
CA SER A 31 7.70 6.70 24.27
C SER A 31 7.40 5.28 23.79
N ILE A 32 6.97 5.13 22.53
CA ILE A 32 6.84 3.82 21.88
C ILE A 32 8.21 3.13 21.92
N THR A 33 8.22 1.88 22.38
CA THR A 33 9.44 1.07 22.35
C THR A 33 9.77 0.62 20.93
N PHE A 34 11.05 0.34 20.66
CA PHE A 34 11.47 -0.15 19.34
C PHE A 34 10.71 -1.43 18.93
N ASP A 35 10.49 -2.36 19.88
CA ASP A 35 9.71 -3.58 19.64
C ASP A 35 8.25 -3.32 19.30
N GLU A 36 7.61 -2.36 19.96
CA GLU A 36 6.23 -1.95 19.64
C GLU A 36 6.15 -1.35 18.24
N LEU A 37 7.12 -0.49 17.89
CA LEU A 37 7.23 0.09 16.55
C LEU A 37 7.37 -0.99 15.47
N VAL A 38 8.20 -2.02 15.71
CA VAL A 38 8.35 -3.14 14.76
C VAL A 38 7.08 -3.97 14.67
N LYS A 39 6.38 -4.22 15.78
CA LYS A 39 5.09 -4.94 15.78
C LYS A 39 4.01 -4.17 15.00
N ASP A 40 3.95 -2.85 15.18
CA ASP A 40 3.03 -1.99 14.44
C ASP A 40 3.34 -2.02 12.94
N LEU A 41 4.61 -1.90 12.57
CA LEU A 41 5.09 -2.04 11.19
C LEU A 41 4.68 -3.38 10.56
N ILE A 42 4.83 -4.50 11.28
CA ILE A 42 4.39 -5.83 10.81
C ILE A 42 2.87 -5.85 10.60
N GLN A 43 2.10 -5.25 11.51
CA GLN A 43 0.64 -5.22 11.43
C GLN A 43 0.14 -4.33 10.28
N GLU A 44 0.81 -3.21 10.01
CA GLU A 44 0.55 -2.37 8.85
C GLU A 44 0.83 -3.11 7.54
N LYS A 45 1.97 -3.81 7.44
CA LYS A 45 2.29 -4.65 6.28
C LYS A 45 1.28 -5.78 6.07
N LYS A 46 0.81 -6.44 7.13
CA LYS A 46 -0.30 -7.41 7.06
C LYS A 46 -1.58 -6.80 6.50
N THR A 47 -1.85 -5.55 6.83
CA THR A 47 -3.02 -4.82 6.32
C THR A 47 -2.84 -4.50 4.84
N TYR A 48 -1.68 -3.99 4.43
CA TYR A 48 -1.35 -3.76 3.02
C TYR A 48 -1.43 -5.04 2.19
N MET A 49 -0.97 -6.18 2.72
CA MET A 49 -1.12 -7.48 2.07
C MET A 49 -2.58 -7.84 1.79
N ARG A 50 -3.54 -7.44 2.65
CA ARG A 50 -4.97 -7.65 2.36
C ARG A 50 -5.45 -6.77 1.22
N GLU A 51 -4.97 -5.54 1.11
CA GLU A 51 -5.28 -4.63 0.00
C GLU A 51 -4.72 -5.16 -1.33
N LEU A 52 -3.46 -5.63 -1.34
CA LEU A 52 -2.87 -6.28 -2.52
C LEU A 52 -3.64 -7.52 -2.94
N ASN A 53 -4.01 -8.38 -1.98
CA ASN A 53 -4.84 -9.55 -2.24
C ASN A 53 -6.22 -9.17 -2.79
N MET A 54 -6.78 -8.03 -2.37
CA MET A 54 -8.04 -7.53 -2.95
C MET A 54 -7.84 -7.16 -4.42
N ILE A 55 -6.79 -6.42 -4.76
CA ILE A 55 -6.47 -6.05 -6.14
C ILE A 55 -6.27 -7.29 -7.02
N ILE A 56 -5.49 -8.26 -6.54
CA ILE A 56 -5.12 -9.44 -7.32
C ILE A 56 -6.29 -10.44 -7.39
N LYS A 57 -6.71 -10.98 -6.25
CA LYS A 57 -7.62 -12.14 -6.20
C LYS A 57 -9.07 -11.76 -6.50
N VAL A 58 -9.48 -10.53 -6.16
CA VAL A 58 -10.88 -10.09 -6.34
C VAL A 58 -11.06 -9.39 -7.67
N PHE A 59 -10.13 -8.53 -8.10
CA PHE A 59 -10.28 -7.77 -9.34
C PHE A 59 -9.54 -8.39 -10.52
N ARG A 60 -8.22 -8.53 -10.44
CA ARG A 60 -7.38 -9.00 -11.55
C ARG A 60 -7.79 -10.40 -12.00
N ASP A 61 -7.86 -11.35 -11.07
CA ASP A 61 -8.17 -12.75 -11.38
C ASP A 61 -9.60 -12.91 -11.92
N LYS A 62 -10.55 -12.10 -11.45
CA LYS A 62 -11.92 -12.11 -11.96
C LYS A 62 -12.04 -11.54 -13.37
N LEU A 63 -11.28 -10.49 -13.69
CA LEU A 63 -11.20 -9.99 -15.07
C LEU A 63 -10.51 -11.02 -15.97
N GLN A 64 -9.44 -11.66 -15.50
CA GLN A 64 -8.72 -12.70 -16.26
C GLN A 64 -9.57 -13.95 -16.53
N GLN A 65 -10.64 -14.20 -15.76
CA GLN A 65 -11.59 -15.29 -16.00
C GLN A 65 -12.56 -15.02 -17.15
N ILE A 66 -12.64 -13.78 -17.66
CA ILE A 66 -13.53 -13.42 -18.77
C ILE A 66 -12.87 -13.85 -20.10
N PRO A 67 -13.48 -14.73 -20.92
CA PRO A 67 -12.83 -15.33 -22.08
C PRO A 67 -12.26 -14.32 -23.08
N SER A 68 -12.96 -13.21 -23.32
CA SER A 68 -12.50 -12.15 -24.23
C SER A 68 -11.24 -11.43 -23.74
N LEU A 69 -10.93 -11.52 -22.44
CA LEU A 69 -9.72 -10.94 -21.84
C LEU A 69 -8.51 -11.88 -21.86
N GLN A 70 -8.69 -13.17 -22.18
CA GLN A 70 -7.64 -14.19 -22.07
C GLN A 70 -6.70 -14.27 -23.29
N GLU A 71 -7.23 -14.24 -24.52
CA GLU A 71 -6.45 -14.62 -25.71
C GLU A 71 -5.85 -13.42 -26.48
N SER A 72 -6.49 -12.25 -26.44
CA SER A 72 -6.10 -11.06 -27.23
C SER A 72 -5.81 -9.82 -26.37
N SER A 73 -6.15 -9.91 -25.08
CA SER A 73 -6.40 -8.77 -24.20
C SER A 73 -5.61 -8.85 -22.89
N ASN A 74 -4.68 -9.80 -22.78
CA ASN A 74 -3.74 -9.86 -21.65
C ASN A 74 -2.95 -8.55 -21.54
N ARG A 75 -2.63 -7.92 -22.67
CA ARG A 75 -2.02 -6.59 -22.72
C ARG A 75 -2.87 -5.51 -22.02
N GLU A 76 -4.19 -5.57 -22.10
CA GLU A 76 -5.06 -4.60 -21.41
C GLU A 76 -4.98 -4.79 -19.90
N LEU A 77 -4.94 -6.05 -19.42
CA LEU A 77 -4.73 -6.35 -18.02
C LEU A 77 -3.33 -5.93 -17.53
N GLU A 78 -2.29 -6.12 -18.35
CA GLU A 78 -0.95 -5.60 -18.07
C GLU A 78 -0.93 -4.07 -17.97
N ILE A 79 -1.64 -3.36 -18.85
CA ILE A 79 -1.75 -1.89 -18.79
C ILE A 79 -2.47 -1.43 -17.52
N ILE A 80 -3.50 -2.14 -17.08
CA ILE A 80 -4.30 -1.78 -15.90
C ILE A 80 -3.59 -2.13 -14.59
N PHE A 81 -3.03 -3.34 -14.50
CA PHE A 81 -2.50 -3.91 -13.26
C PHE A 81 -0.97 -3.85 -13.16
N SER A 82 -0.26 -3.55 -14.25
CA SER A 82 1.20 -3.48 -14.29
C SER A 82 1.83 -4.73 -13.62
N ASN A 83 2.89 -4.54 -12.86
CA ASN A 83 3.59 -5.56 -12.09
C ASN A 83 3.07 -5.72 -10.65
N ILE A 84 1.75 -5.61 -10.42
CA ILE A 84 1.16 -5.75 -9.08
C ILE A 84 1.52 -7.08 -8.39
N THR A 85 1.72 -8.16 -9.16
CA THR A 85 2.12 -9.46 -8.62
C THR A 85 3.56 -9.44 -8.11
N GLU A 86 4.47 -8.78 -8.81
CA GLU A 86 5.86 -8.59 -8.35
C GLU A 86 5.88 -7.78 -7.04
N ILE A 87 5.05 -6.74 -6.91
CA ILE A 87 4.87 -6.00 -5.64
C ILE A 87 4.35 -6.90 -4.52
N SER A 88 3.40 -7.79 -4.83
CA SER A 88 2.86 -8.73 -3.84
C SER A 88 3.92 -9.74 -3.38
N ASP A 89 4.71 -10.27 -4.31
CA ASP A 89 5.76 -11.23 -3.99
C ASP A 89 6.84 -10.57 -3.13
N PHE A 90 7.29 -9.36 -3.52
CA PHE A 90 8.18 -8.53 -2.71
C PHE A 90 7.63 -8.31 -1.29
N SER A 91 6.35 -7.92 -1.19
CA SER A 91 5.73 -7.59 0.10
C SER A 91 5.58 -8.81 1.00
N VAL A 92 5.35 -10.00 0.43
CA VAL A 92 5.35 -11.27 1.16
C VAL A 92 6.75 -11.61 1.65
N ASN A 93 7.76 -11.49 0.80
CA ASN A 93 9.15 -11.78 1.17
C ASN A 93 9.63 -10.89 2.31
N LEU A 94 9.44 -9.57 2.18
CA LEU A 94 9.82 -8.62 3.22
C LEU A 94 9.02 -8.79 4.51
N LEU A 95 7.73 -9.13 4.44
CA LEU A 95 6.96 -9.44 5.65
C LEU A 95 7.50 -10.70 6.33
N GLY A 96 7.79 -11.75 5.56
CA GLY A 96 8.36 -13.00 6.08
C GLY A 96 9.68 -12.78 6.79
N SER A 97 10.61 -12.03 6.19
CA SER A 97 11.92 -11.75 6.81
C SER A 97 11.80 -10.98 8.13
N LEU A 98 10.84 -10.05 8.21
CA LEU A 98 10.54 -9.32 9.45
C LEU A 98 9.95 -10.23 10.54
N GLU A 99 9.01 -11.09 10.18
CA GLU A 99 8.40 -12.05 11.11
C GLU A 99 9.44 -13.05 11.62
N ASP A 100 10.27 -13.59 10.73
CA ASP A 100 11.34 -14.52 11.07
C ASP A 100 12.35 -13.87 12.03
N THR A 101 12.77 -12.62 11.74
CA THR A 101 13.69 -11.86 12.59
C THR A 101 13.10 -11.62 13.98
N MET A 102 11.81 -11.25 14.04
CA MET A 102 11.11 -11.08 15.31
C MET A 102 10.95 -12.37 16.11
N GLU A 103 10.80 -13.53 15.44
CA GLU A 103 10.65 -14.83 16.12
C GLU A 103 11.98 -15.32 16.71
N VAL A 104 13.12 -15.05 16.05
CA VAL A 104 14.44 -15.50 16.52
C VAL A 104 15.12 -14.56 17.51
N THR A 105 14.65 -13.31 17.62
CA THR A 105 15.23 -12.32 18.54
C THR A 105 14.89 -12.69 20.00
N GLU A 106 15.90 -12.71 20.87
CA GLU A 106 15.70 -13.00 22.30
C GLU A 106 14.96 -11.85 23.02
N GLU A 107 14.22 -12.13 24.11
CA GLU A 107 13.38 -11.15 24.83
C GLU A 107 14.12 -9.89 25.34
N ASN A 108 15.46 -9.91 25.42
CA ASN A 108 16.27 -8.79 25.90
C ASN A 108 17.14 -8.16 24.80
N GLU A 109 16.95 -8.56 23.54
CA GLU A 109 17.72 -8.06 22.40
C GLU A 109 16.84 -7.21 21.48
N SER A 110 17.45 -6.21 20.84
CA SER A 110 16.75 -5.42 19.81
C SER A 110 16.76 -6.20 18.50
N PRO A 111 15.61 -6.38 17.83
CA PRO A 111 15.55 -7.14 16.59
C PRO A 111 16.31 -6.41 15.47
N ALA A 112 17.08 -7.17 14.69
CA ALA A 112 17.95 -6.64 13.63
C ALA A 112 17.17 -6.29 12.34
N ILE A 113 16.08 -5.54 12.48
CA ILE A 113 15.11 -5.24 11.41
C ILE A 113 15.72 -4.44 10.26
N GLY A 114 16.77 -3.65 10.52
CA GLY A 114 17.50 -2.91 9.48
C GLY A 114 17.97 -3.83 8.35
N ILE A 115 18.52 -5.01 8.72
CA ILE A 115 19.08 -5.98 7.77
C ILE A 115 17.99 -6.47 6.81
N CYS A 116 16.77 -6.71 7.31
CA CYS A 116 15.64 -7.13 6.48
C CYS A 116 15.33 -6.13 5.35
N PHE A 117 15.51 -4.83 5.60
CA PHE A 117 15.33 -3.80 4.58
C PHE A 117 16.57 -3.63 3.70
N GLU A 118 17.76 -3.78 4.30
CA GLU A 118 19.04 -3.61 3.61
C GLU A 118 19.22 -4.64 2.51
N GLU A 119 19.01 -5.93 2.81
CA GLU A 119 19.09 -7.02 1.82
C GLU A 119 18.19 -6.73 0.62
N GLN A 120 16.94 -6.33 0.87
CA GLN A 120 15.97 -6.02 -0.18
C GLN A 120 16.36 -4.77 -0.98
N ALA A 121 16.96 -3.77 -0.34
CA ALA A 121 17.40 -2.55 -1.01
C ALA A 121 18.67 -2.79 -1.85
N GLU A 122 19.62 -3.58 -1.35
CA GLU A 122 20.85 -3.96 -2.05
C GLU A 122 20.56 -4.78 -3.31
N GLU A 123 19.59 -5.69 -3.25
CA GLU A 123 19.13 -6.49 -4.38
C GLU A 123 18.22 -5.71 -5.36
N ALA A 124 17.98 -4.42 -5.09
CA ALA A 124 17.09 -3.55 -5.86
C ALA A 124 15.64 -4.07 -5.97
N GLU A 125 15.18 -4.87 -5.01
CA GLU A 125 13.84 -5.46 -5.00
C GLU A 125 12.74 -4.38 -4.89
N PHE A 126 13.06 -3.21 -4.34
CA PHE A 126 12.15 -2.06 -4.29
C PHE A 126 11.84 -1.45 -5.68
N ASP A 127 12.63 -1.72 -6.71
CA ASP A 127 12.44 -1.16 -8.06
C ASP A 127 11.12 -1.62 -8.71
N VAL A 128 10.49 -2.67 -8.18
CA VAL A 128 9.13 -3.07 -8.55
C VAL A 128 8.14 -1.90 -8.41
N TYR A 129 8.33 -1.02 -7.43
CA TYR A 129 7.50 0.18 -7.25
C TYR A 129 7.82 1.29 -8.25
N ALA A 130 9.08 1.40 -8.70
CA ALA A 130 9.48 2.37 -9.72
C ALA A 130 8.74 2.10 -11.03
N LYS A 131 8.76 0.84 -11.46
CA LYS A 131 8.04 0.35 -12.64
C LYS A 131 6.55 0.58 -12.48
N TYR A 132 5.95 0.08 -11.40
CA TYR A 132 4.52 0.21 -11.14
C TYR A 132 4.02 1.65 -11.19
N ALA A 133 4.68 2.56 -10.45
CA ALA A 133 4.31 3.96 -10.40
C ALA A 133 4.49 4.65 -11.76
N SER A 134 5.53 4.30 -12.53
CA SER A 134 5.73 4.87 -13.88
C SER A 134 4.62 4.49 -14.86
N GLU A 135 3.96 3.36 -14.64
CA GLU A 135 2.92 2.84 -15.51
C GLU A 135 1.52 3.26 -15.06
N VAL A 136 1.16 2.98 -13.80
CA VAL A 136 -0.21 3.16 -13.25
C VAL A 136 -0.57 4.63 -13.05
N LEU A 137 0.42 5.51 -12.90
CA LEU A 137 0.17 6.96 -12.79
C LEU A 137 -0.13 7.64 -14.13
N ARG A 138 -0.04 6.93 -15.25
CA ARG A 138 -0.45 7.42 -16.57
C ARG A 138 -1.97 7.30 -16.74
N PRO A 139 -2.59 8.16 -17.57
CA PRO A 139 -4.02 8.08 -17.85
C PRO A 139 -4.42 6.79 -18.60
N GLU A 140 -3.48 6.19 -19.35
CA GLU A 140 -3.67 5.01 -20.20
C GLU A 140 -4.33 3.83 -19.47
N GLY A 141 -3.97 3.58 -18.21
CA GLY A 141 -4.57 2.51 -17.40
C GLY A 141 -6.06 2.73 -17.11
N ALA A 142 -6.44 3.96 -16.76
CA ALA A 142 -7.83 4.30 -16.47
C ALA A 142 -8.69 4.36 -17.75
N GLU A 143 -8.13 4.85 -18.85
CA GLU A 143 -8.77 4.85 -20.16
C GLU A 143 -9.04 3.42 -20.62
N THR A 144 -8.00 2.57 -20.59
CA THR A 144 -8.09 1.14 -20.93
C THR A 144 -9.13 0.43 -20.08
N LEU A 145 -9.13 0.64 -18.75
CA LEU A 145 -10.13 0.06 -17.86
C LEU A 145 -11.57 0.50 -18.22
N SER A 146 -11.76 1.77 -18.55
CA SER A 146 -13.06 2.30 -18.95
C SER A 146 -13.55 1.67 -20.26
N GLU A 147 -12.67 1.49 -21.24
CA GLU A 147 -12.97 0.79 -22.49
C GLU A 147 -13.30 -0.68 -22.24
N VAL A 148 -12.49 -1.37 -21.43
CA VAL A 148 -12.68 -2.77 -21.04
C VAL A 148 -14.06 -2.98 -20.45
N VAL A 149 -14.42 -2.19 -19.44
CA VAL A 149 -15.70 -2.31 -18.72
C VAL A 149 -16.91 -1.95 -19.58
N SER A 150 -16.71 -1.16 -20.64
CA SER A 150 -17.78 -0.74 -21.55
C SER A 150 -18.10 -1.79 -22.62
N ARG A 151 -17.23 -2.78 -22.85
CA ARG A 151 -17.49 -3.88 -23.78
C ARG A 151 -18.72 -4.70 -23.32
N PRO A 152 -19.70 -5.00 -24.19
CA PRO A 152 -20.94 -5.66 -23.77
C PRO A 152 -20.72 -7.01 -23.08
N ASP A 153 -19.83 -7.84 -23.61
CA ASP A 153 -19.48 -9.16 -23.06
C ASP A 153 -18.82 -9.05 -21.68
N VAL A 154 -17.85 -8.13 -21.51
CA VAL A 154 -17.20 -7.87 -20.21
C VAL A 154 -18.21 -7.28 -19.21
N SER A 155 -18.97 -6.26 -19.61
CA SER A 155 -20.00 -5.63 -18.78
C SER A 155 -21.02 -6.65 -18.28
N ASN A 156 -21.49 -7.55 -19.15
CA ASN A 156 -22.46 -8.59 -18.79
C ASN A 156 -21.85 -9.62 -17.84
N ALA A 157 -20.59 -10.02 -18.07
CA ALA A 157 -19.87 -10.93 -17.19
C ALA A 157 -19.68 -10.32 -15.78
N LEU A 158 -19.24 -9.06 -15.71
CA LEU A 158 -19.07 -8.34 -14.44
C LEU A 158 -20.39 -8.17 -13.67
N THR A 159 -21.48 -7.87 -14.38
CA THR A 159 -22.82 -7.75 -13.77
C THR A 159 -23.30 -9.10 -13.21
N SER A 160 -22.98 -10.19 -13.91
CA SER A 160 -23.36 -11.55 -13.50
C SER A 160 -22.47 -12.11 -12.38
N ALA A 161 -21.26 -11.60 -12.22
CA ALA A 161 -20.31 -12.04 -11.20
C ALA A 161 -20.72 -11.67 -9.77
N GLY A 162 -21.54 -10.62 -9.60
CA GLY A 162 -22.06 -10.22 -8.30
C GLY A 162 -22.68 -8.82 -8.33
N HIS A 163 -23.62 -8.59 -7.41
CA HIS A 163 -24.27 -7.29 -7.27
C HIS A 163 -23.23 -6.20 -6.95
N GLY A 164 -23.19 -5.14 -7.78
CA GLY A 164 -22.29 -4.00 -7.60
C GLY A 164 -20.84 -4.24 -8.04
N PHE A 165 -20.51 -5.44 -8.55
CA PHE A 165 -19.11 -5.75 -8.91
C PHE A 165 -18.64 -4.89 -10.10
N LYS A 166 -19.48 -4.71 -11.11
CA LYS A 166 -19.20 -3.82 -12.25
C LYS A 166 -18.87 -2.40 -11.78
N GLU A 167 -19.65 -1.87 -10.84
CA GLU A 167 -19.45 -0.53 -10.27
C GLU A 167 -18.16 -0.46 -9.45
N ALA A 168 -17.83 -1.52 -8.71
CA ALA A 168 -16.56 -1.63 -8.01
C ALA A 168 -15.37 -1.63 -8.98
N VAL A 169 -15.43 -2.39 -10.08
CA VAL A 169 -14.40 -2.36 -11.13
C VAL A 169 -14.28 -0.95 -11.72
N LYS A 170 -15.39 -0.26 -11.96
CA LYS A 170 -15.38 1.04 -12.64
C LYS A 170 -14.91 2.19 -11.74
N TYR A 171 -15.26 2.19 -10.45
CA TYR A 171 -15.11 3.37 -9.59
C TYR A 171 -14.25 3.14 -8.35
N TYR A 172 -14.08 1.89 -7.92
CA TYR A 172 -13.28 1.57 -6.73
C TYR A 172 -11.88 1.05 -7.10
N LEU A 173 -11.79 0.12 -8.05
CA LEU A 173 -10.50 -0.41 -8.53
C LEU A 173 -9.49 0.67 -8.96
N PRO A 174 -9.87 1.74 -9.70
CA PRO A 174 -8.91 2.79 -10.06
C PRO A 174 -8.23 3.43 -8.84
N LYS A 175 -8.94 3.54 -7.71
CA LYS A 175 -8.37 4.08 -6.46
C LYS A 175 -7.52 3.05 -5.74
N LEU A 176 -7.92 1.77 -5.78
CA LEU A 176 -7.12 0.68 -5.20
C LEU A 176 -5.78 0.51 -5.92
N LEU A 177 -5.72 0.70 -7.23
CA LEU A 177 -4.47 0.65 -7.99
C LEU A 177 -3.46 1.76 -7.58
N LEU A 178 -3.91 2.79 -6.86
CA LEU A 178 -3.01 3.80 -6.30
C LEU A 178 -2.43 3.40 -4.93
N VAL A 179 -2.92 2.33 -4.30
CA VAL A 179 -2.48 1.87 -2.98
C VAL A 179 -0.97 1.60 -2.95
N PRO A 180 -0.38 0.81 -3.87
CA PRO A 180 1.06 0.56 -3.84
C PRO A 180 1.89 1.83 -4.03
N VAL A 181 1.36 2.82 -4.77
CA VAL A 181 2.08 4.08 -5.05
C VAL A 181 2.26 4.90 -3.79
N TYR A 182 1.26 4.99 -2.91
CA TYR A 182 1.45 5.70 -1.65
C TYR A 182 1.99 4.81 -0.54
N HIS A 183 1.82 3.48 -0.60
CA HIS A 183 2.37 2.57 0.39
C HIS A 183 3.89 2.53 0.38
N VAL A 184 4.56 2.61 -0.78
CA VAL A 184 6.04 2.66 -0.79
C VAL A 184 6.61 3.86 0.00
N PHE A 185 5.86 4.96 0.14
CA PHE A 185 6.26 6.08 0.98
C PHE A 185 6.11 5.80 2.47
N THR A 186 5.28 4.84 2.88
CA THR A 186 5.24 4.39 4.28
C THR A 186 6.54 3.69 4.61
N TYR A 187 7.12 2.86 3.73
CA TYR A 187 8.46 2.29 3.97
C TYR A 187 9.53 3.34 4.23
N PHE A 188 9.54 4.46 3.48
CA PHE A 188 10.51 5.53 3.75
C PHE A 188 10.30 6.16 5.13
N LYS A 189 9.04 6.37 5.54
CA LYS A 189 8.70 6.87 6.89
C LYS A 189 9.07 5.86 7.98
N ASP A 190 8.82 4.58 7.74
CA ASP A 190 9.14 3.49 8.66
C ASP A 190 10.66 3.41 8.89
N ILE A 191 11.45 3.50 7.83
CA ILE A 191 12.93 3.52 7.91
C ILE A 191 13.40 4.73 8.73
N GLU A 192 12.82 5.91 8.54
CA GLU A 192 13.17 7.09 9.34
C GLU A 192 12.77 6.95 10.81
N MET A 193 11.62 6.32 11.07
CA MET A 193 11.13 6.06 12.42
C MET A 193 12.01 5.03 13.14
N LEU A 194 12.35 3.92 12.46
CA LEU A 194 13.28 2.91 12.94
C LEU A 194 14.65 3.53 13.25
N LEU A 195 15.18 4.36 12.34
CA LEU A 195 16.48 5.01 12.52
C LEU A 195 16.51 5.95 13.72
N SER A 196 15.39 6.63 13.99
CA SER A 196 15.26 7.55 15.12
C SER A 196 15.13 6.84 16.48
N ASN A 197 14.74 5.57 16.49
CA ASN A 197 14.45 4.80 17.71
C ASN A 197 15.39 3.61 17.94
N THR A 198 16.25 3.25 16.97
CA THR A 198 17.23 2.18 17.17
C THR A 198 18.30 2.58 18.17
N GLU A 199 18.59 1.70 19.13
CA GLU A 199 19.74 1.85 20.05
C GLU A 199 20.98 1.11 19.53
N SER A 200 20.80 0.18 18.58
CA SER A 200 21.88 -0.60 17.96
C SER A 200 22.66 0.22 16.93
N GLU A 201 23.99 0.27 17.06
CA GLU A 201 24.86 0.91 16.07
C GLU A 201 24.85 0.17 14.74
N GLU A 202 24.88 -1.16 14.76
CA GLU A 202 24.75 -1.99 13.55
C GLU A 202 23.40 -1.77 12.86
N GLY A 203 22.31 -1.73 13.65
CA GLY A 203 20.98 -1.41 13.12
C GLY A 203 20.90 0.00 12.53
N ARG A 204 21.61 0.97 13.13
CA ARG A 204 21.70 2.33 12.62
C ARG A 204 22.45 2.40 11.29
N GLU A 205 23.63 1.79 11.20
CA GLU A 205 24.42 1.73 9.96
C GLU A 205 23.62 1.10 8.81
N SER A 206 22.96 -0.04 9.08
CA SER A 206 22.09 -0.73 8.12
C SER A 206 20.94 0.16 7.62
N LEU A 207 20.22 0.83 8.52
CA LEU A 207 19.11 1.74 8.17
C LEU A 207 19.59 3.00 7.42
N GLU A 208 20.75 3.54 7.76
CA GLU A 208 21.37 4.65 7.00
C GLU A 208 21.71 4.23 5.57
N GLN A 209 22.24 3.02 5.40
CA GLN A 209 22.51 2.45 4.09
C GLN A 209 21.23 2.27 3.28
N VAL A 210 20.18 1.69 3.86
CA VAL A 210 18.86 1.57 3.21
C VAL A 210 18.35 2.93 2.76
N LYS A 211 18.39 3.93 3.64
CA LYS A 211 17.96 5.30 3.31
C LYS A 211 18.74 5.88 2.13
N GLY A 212 20.06 5.64 2.07
CA GLY A 212 20.91 6.02 0.95
C GLY A 212 20.51 5.34 -0.36
N LEU A 213 20.31 4.02 -0.32
CA LEU A 213 19.95 3.19 -1.48
C LEU A 213 18.57 3.55 -2.04
N LEU A 214 17.60 3.90 -1.19
CA LEU A 214 16.22 4.20 -1.60
C LEU A 214 15.99 5.66 -2.00
N CYS A 215 16.93 6.57 -1.74
CA CYS A 215 16.81 7.98 -2.10
C CYS A 215 16.55 8.24 -3.61
N PRO A 216 17.22 7.55 -4.56
CA PRO A 216 16.91 7.67 -5.98
C PRO A 216 15.48 7.23 -6.32
N LEU A 217 15.01 6.12 -5.72
CA LEU A 217 13.65 5.62 -5.90
C LEU A 217 12.62 6.66 -5.41
N GLN A 218 12.80 7.19 -4.20
CA GLN A 218 11.92 8.22 -3.63
C GLN A 218 11.84 9.44 -4.56
N SER A 219 12.99 9.93 -5.05
CA SER A 219 13.05 11.06 -5.97
C SER A 219 12.32 10.78 -7.30
N GLN A 220 12.44 9.56 -7.83
CA GLN A 220 11.72 9.13 -9.03
C GLN A 220 10.21 9.07 -8.80
N LEU A 221 9.77 8.51 -7.67
CA LEU A 221 8.35 8.40 -7.31
C LEU A 221 7.73 9.79 -7.15
N ASP A 222 8.40 10.71 -6.46
CA ASP A 222 7.94 12.10 -6.31
C ASP A 222 7.75 12.77 -7.68
N ARG A 223 8.71 12.61 -8.59
CA ARG A 223 8.59 13.13 -9.95
C ARG A 223 7.42 12.50 -10.71
N ASN A 224 7.19 11.19 -10.57
CA ASN A 224 6.08 10.51 -11.24
C ASN A 224 4.73 11.03 -10.71
N ILE A 225 4.60 11.21 -9.39
CA ILE A 225 3.39 11.77 -8.76
C ILE A 225 3.15 13.20 -9.23
N GLN A 226 4.17 14.05 -9.27
CA GLN A 226 4.03 15.45 -9.69
C GLN A 226 3.50 15.59 -11.12
N ASN A 227 3.88 14.69 -12.01
CA ASN A 227 3.48 14.69 -13.42
C ASN A 227 2.18 13.91 -13.69
N SER A 228 1.55 13.35 -12.65
CA SER A 228 0.38 12.49 -12.78
C SER A 228 -0.95 13.27 -12.67
N PRO A 229 -2.00 12.88 -13.41
CA PRO A 229 -3.37 13.38 -13.15
C PRO A 229 -3.87 13.07 -11.74
N TYR A 230 -3.27 12.09 -11.04
CA TYR A 230 -3.65 11.71 -9.67
C TYR A 230 -2.95 12.53 -8.59
N ALA A 231 -2.07 13.49 -8.95
CA ALA A 231 -1.27 14.26 -8.00
C ALA A 231 -2.08 14.87 -6.83
N PRO A 232 -3.27 15.49 -7.04
CA PRO A 232 -4.03 16.08 -5.94
C PRO A 232 -4.54 15.04 -4.93
N TYR A 233 -4.89 13.83 -5.41
CA TYR A 233 -5.33 12.73 -4.56
C TYR A 233 -4.16 12.14 -3.78
N LEU A 234 -3.05 11.86 -4.46
CA LEU A 234 -1.86 11.26 -3.85
C LEU A 234 -1.22 12.19 -2.82
N LYS A 235 -1.12 13.49 -3.11
CA LYS A 235 -0.61 14.47 -2.13
C LYS A 235 -1.39 14.47 -0.82
N ARG A 236 -2.72 14.34 -0.88
CA ARG A 236 -3.57 14.25 0.33
C ARG A 236 -3.37 12.96 1.11
N LYS A 237 -3.00 11.86 0.44
CA LYS A 237 -2.71 10.57 1.08
C LYS A 237 -1.32 10.51 1.70
N LEU A 238 -0.38 11.31 1.20
CA LEU A 238 1.02 11.34 1.66
C LEU A 238 1.28 12.34 2.79
N THR A 239 0.41 13.35 2.93
CA THR A 239 0.44 14.36 4.00
C THR A 239 -0.25 13.81 5.24
#